data_AF-A0AAU0KSD6-F1
#
_entry.id   AF-A0AAU0KSD6-F1
#
_cell.length_a   1.000
_cell.length_b   1.000
_cell.length_c   1.000
_cell.angle_alpha   90.00
_cell.angle_beta   90.00
_cell.angle_gamma   90.00
#
_symmetry.space_group_name_H-M   'P 1'
#
loop_
_entity.id
_entity.type
_entity.pdbx_description
1 polymer ?
#
loop_
_entity_poly.entity_id
_entity_poly.type
_entity_poly.pdbx_seq_one_letter_code
_entity_poly.pdbx_strand_id
1 'polypeptide(L)'
;MSVPKITFIGAGSTIFVKNILGDVFHRQAFKSAHIALMDIDETRLEESHIVVRKLMDSAGANGHITCHTDQKTALKAADFVVVAFQIGGYEPCTVTDFEVCKRHGLEQTIADTLGPGGIMRALRTIPHLWQICADMTEVCPNATMLNYVNPMAMNTWAMFARYPQIKQVGLCHSVQGTAEELARDLNIDASELRYRCAGINHMAFYLELEKKEANGRYRSIYPDLLDAYAAGQAPKANIHGNPRCQNIVRYEMFKKLGYFVTESSEHFAEYTPWFIKPGRNDLIERYKVPLDEYPKRCVEQLASWHRELEQYKTAERIDIKQSNEYASTIMNSLWTGEPNVIYGNVRNDGLIDNLPQGCCVEVACLVDANGIRPTKVGKLPSHLAALMQTNINVQTLLTEAILTENKDFVYHAAMLDPHTAAVLGIEEIYALVDDLIAAHGDWLPAWLH
;
A
#
# COMPACT_ATOMS: atom_id res chain seq x y z
N MET A 1 3.43 -7.09 -33.46
CA MET A 1 3.83 -7.26 -32.05
C MET A 1 2.67 -7.92 -31.33
N SER A 2 2.94 -8.80 -30.35
CA SER A 2 1.89 -9.35 -29.49
C SER A 2 1.15 -8.20 -28.81
N VAL A 3 -0.15 -8.40 -28.56
CA VAL A 3 -0.96 -7.43 -27.81
C VAL A 3 -0.94 -7.87 -26.34
N PRO A 4 -0.50 -7.01 -25.40
CA PRO A 4 -0.45 -7.38 -24.00
C PRO A 4 -1.86 -7.52 -23.42
N LYS A 5 -2.07 -8.54 -22.59
CA LYS A 5 -3.28 -8.69 -21.78
C LYS A 5 -3.00 -8.28 -20.33
N ILE A 6 -3.74 -7.29 -19.86
CA ILE A 6 -3.71 -6.79 -18.48
C ILE A 6 -5.01 -7.20 -17.80
N THR A 7 -4.91 -8.02 -16.76
CA THR A 7 -6.06 -8.42 -15.93
C THR A 7 -6.08 -7.58 -14.66
N PHE A 8 -7.23 -7.01 -14.32
CA PHE A 8 -7.43 -6.21 -13.12
C PHE A 8 -8.45 -6.92 -12.21
N ILE A 9 -7.99 -7.48 -11.10
CA ILE A 9 -8.80 -8.16 -10.09
C ILE A 9 -9.18 -7.16 -8.99
N GLY A 10 -10.47 -7.05 -8.69
CA GLY A 10 -11.01 -5.97 -7.84
C GLY A 10 -11.37 -4.73 -8.64
N ALA A 11 -11.83 -4.91 -9.88
CA ALA A 11 -12.13 -3.82 -10.80
C ALA A 11 -13.29 -2.92 -10.31
N GLY A 12 -14.07 -3.33 -9.32
CA GLY A 12 -15.05 -2.49 -8.65
C GLY A 12 -14.42 -1.35 -7.83
N SER A 13 -13.11 -1.37 -7.59
CA SER A 13 -12.35 -0.24 -7.05
C SER A 13 -12.08 0.81 -8.13
N THR A 14 -13.13 1.51 -8.57
CA THR A 14 -13.06 2.34 -9.76
C THR A 14 -12.06 3.50 -9.64
N ILE A 15 -11.73 3.98 -8.44
CA ILE A 15 -10.66 4.98 -8.23
C ILE A 15 -9.29 4.43 -8.66
N PHE A 16 -8.91 3.24 -8.19
CA PHE A 16 -7.63 2.61 -8.55
C PHE A 16 -7.60 2.21 -10.02
N VAL A 17 -8.70 1.62 -10.51
CA VAL A 17 -8.86 1.27 -11.93
C VAL A 17 -8.67 2.49 -12.82
N LYS A 18 -9.32 3.61 -12.46
CA LYS A 18 -9.25 4.88 -13.17
C LYS A 18 -7.80 5.40 -13.27
N ASN A 19 -7.07 5.43 -12.16
CA ASN A 19 -5.71 5.95 -12.13
C ASN A 19 -4.73 5.02 -12.86
N ILE A 20 -4.73 3.72 -12.51
CA ILE A 20 -3.78 2.75 -13.08
C ILE A 20 -4.01 2.56 -14.58
N LEU A 21 -5.25 2.34 -15.01
CA LEU A 21 -5.54 2.13 -16.43
C LEU A 21 -5.46 3.44 -17.22
N GLY A 22 -5.79 4.58 -16.62
CA GLY A 22 -5.53 5.89 -17.20
C GLY A 22 -4.05 6.06 -17.59
N ASP A 23 -3.13 5.70 -16.68
CA ASP A 23 -1.69 5.74 -16.95
C ASP A 23 -1.26 4.72 -18.00
N VAL A 24 -1.83 3.52 -17.98
CA VAL A 24 -1.59 2.49 -19.00
C VAL A 24 -1.92 3.04 -20.38
N PHE A 25 -3.07 3.71 -20.54
CA PHE A 25 -3.48 4.22 -21.84
C PHE A 25 -2.63 5.39 -22.34
N HIS A 26 -1.86 6.06 -21.48
CA HIS A 26 -0.86 7.05 -21.91
C HIS A 26 0.41 6.41 -22.49
N ARG A 27 0.66 5.13 -22.26
CA ARG A 27 1.83 4.41 -22.81
C ARG A 27 1.55 3.91 -24.23
N GLN A 28 2.45 4.21 -25.15
CA GLN A 28 2.32 3.80 -26.55
C GLN A 28 2.22 2.27 -26.72
N ALA A 29 2.95 1.51 -25.89
CA ALA A 29 2.95 0.05 -25.91
C ALA A 29 1.59 -0.59 -25.56
N PHE A 30 0.69 0.15 -24.89
CA PHE A 30 -0.58 -0.36 -24.37
C PHE A 30 -1.82 0.22 -25.06
N LYS A 31 -1.66 1.03 -26.12
CA LYS A 31 -2.79 1.61 -26.86
C LYS A 31 -3.76 0.56 -27.40
N SER A 32 -3.27 -0.63 -27.73
CA SER A 32 -4.08 -1.74 -28.24
C SER A 32 -4.29 -2.86 -27.23
N ALA A 33 -3.91 -2.69 -25.95
CA ALA A 33 -3.92 -3.74 -24.95
C ALA A 33 -5.32 -4.37 -24.74
N HIS A 34 -5.34 -5.65 -24.39
CA HIS A 34 -6.55 -6.30 -23.89
C HIS A 34 -6.65 -6.07 -22.37
N ILE A 35 -7.68 -5.35 -21.94
CA ILE A 35 -8.00 -5.14 -20.54
C ILE A 35 -9.08 -6.13 -20.09
N ALA A 36 -8.76 -7.01 -19.14
CA ALA A 36 -9.73 -7.89 -18.50
C ALA A 36 -10.07 -7.35 -17.11
N LEU A 37 -11.27 -6.81 -16.94
CA LEU A 37 -11.78 -6.34 -15.66
C LEU A 37 -12.48 -7.50 -14.95
N MET A 38 -12.17 -7.71 -13.68
CA MET A 38 -12.80 -8.73 -12.86
C MET A 38 -13.23 -8.17 -11.51
N ASP A 39 -14.50 -8.38 -11.17
CA ASP A 39 -15.06 -8.14 -9.86
C ASP A 39 -16.22 -9.10 -9.60
N ILE A 40 -16.55 -9.35 -8.34
CA ILE A 40 -17.68 -10.19 -7.94
C ILE A 40 -19.00 -9.40 -7.97
N ASP A 41 -18.93 -8.07 -7.89
CA ASP A 41 -20.09 -7.18 -7.98
C ASP A 41 -20.29 -6.74 -9.43
N GLU A 42 -21.30 -7.30 -10.09
CA GLU A 42 -21.64 -7.01 -11.48
C GLU A 42 -21.96 -5.53 -11.72
N THR A 43 -22.56 -4.84 -10.74
CA THR A 43 -22.93 -3.43 -10.86
C THR A 43 -21.67 -2.57 -10.89
N ARG A 44 -20.76 -2.78 -9.93
CA ARG A 44 -19.49 -2.04 -9.88
C ARG A 44 -18.59 -2.36 -11.06
N LEU A 45 -18.66 -3.59 -11.57
CA LEU A 45 -17.94 -4.02 -12.75
C LEU A 45 -18.44 -3.29 -14.02
N GLU A 46 -19.75 -3.15 -14.19
CA GLU A 46 -20.34 -2.39 -15.30
C GLU A 46 -19.96 -0.90 -15.23
N GLU A 47 -20.04 -0.29 -14.05
CA GLU A 47 -19.64 1.10 -13.84
C GLU A 47 -18.17 1.32 -14.20
N SER A 48 -17.30 0.40 -13.81
CA SER A 48 -15.88 0.45 -14.12
C SER A 48 -15.60 0.24 -15.61
N HIS A 49 -16.35 -0.65 -16.27
CA HIS A 49 -16.27 -0.81 -17.73
C HIS A 49 -16.59 0.49 -18.48
N ILE A 50 -17.65 1.20 -18.07
CA ILE A 50 -18.03 2.49 -18.68
C ILE A 50 -16.90 3.51 -18.52
N VAL A 51 -16.36 3.66 -17.30
CA VAL A 51 -15.27 4.60 -17.02
C VAL A 51 -14.02 4.24 -17.82
N VAL A 52 -13.59 2.98 -17.80
CA VAL A 52 -12.38 2.52 -18.50
C VAL A 52 -12.52 2.68 -20.02
N ARG A 53 -13.69 2.41 -20.59
CA ARG A 53 -13.95 2.64 -22.02
C ARG A 53 -13.72 4.11 -22.38
N LYS A 54 -14.28 5.04 -21.61
CA LYS A 54 -14.10 6.48 -21.84
C LYS A 54 -12.66 6.95 -21.66
N LEU A 55 -11.93 6.40 -20.70
CA LEU A 55 -10.49 6.67 -20.54
C LEU A 55 -9.69 6.19 -21.74
N MET A 56 -9.97 4.98 -22.22
CA MET A 56 -9.35 4.41 -23.41
C MET A 56 -9.59 5.31 -24.63
N ASP A 57 -10.84 5.72 -24.85
CA ASP A 57 -11.22 6.58 -25.98
C ASP A 57 -10.57 7.98 -25.89
N SER A 58 -10.56 8.59 -24.70
CA SER A 58 -9.98 9.92 -24.46
C SER A 58 -8.47 9.93 -24.68
N ALA A 59 -7.78 8.86 -24.29
CA ALA A 59 -6.37 8.67 -24.55
C ALA A 59 -6.06 8.30 -26.01
N GLY A 60 -7.06 8.07 -26.88
CA GLY A 60 -6.85 7.59 -28.25
C GLY A 60 -6.31 6.17 -28.33
N ALA A 61 -6.60 5.34 -27.31
CA ALA A 61 -6.35 3.91 -27.32
C ALA A 61 -7.53 3.18 -27.99
N ASN A 62 -7.27 2.01 -28.57
CA ASN A 62 -8.24 1.22 -29.34
C ASN A 62 -8.21 -0.27 -28.96
N GLY A 63 -7.77 -0.56 -27.74
CA GLY A 63 -7.73 -1.90 -27.18
C GLY A 63 -9.11 -2.53 -26.96
N HIS A 64 -9.09 -3.78 -26.52
CA HIS A 64 -10.29 -4.54 -26.19
C HIS A 64 -10.51 -4.57 -24.68
N ILE A 65 -11.76 -4.52 -24.22
CA ILE A 65 -12.11 -4.64 -22.80
C ILE A 65 -13.10 -5.79 -22.65
N THR A 66 -12.84 -6.68 -21.69
CA THR A 66 -13.74 -7.77 -21.29
C THR A 66 -14.02 -7.70 -19.80
N CYS A 67 -15.24 -8.02 -19.40
CA CYS A 67 -15.66 -8.08 -17.99
C CYS A 67 -15.90 -9.54 -17.57
N HIS A 68 -15.49 -9.90 -16.36
CA HIS A 68 -15.57 -11.26 -15.84
C HIS A 68 -16.00 -11.24 -14.37
N THR A 69 -16.88 -12.15 -13.98
CA THR A 69 -17.17 -12.47 -12.57
C THR A 69 -16.42 -13.72 -12.10
N ASP A 70 -15.90 -14.51 -13.04
CA ASP A 70 -15.02 -15.65 -12.78
C ASP A 70 -13.54 -15.24 -12.85
N GLN A 71 -12.84 -15.38 -11.73
CA GLN A 71 -11.43 -15.00 -11.57
C GLN A 71 -10.53 -15.74 -12.57
N LYS A 72 -10.67 -17.06 -12.65
CA LYS A 72 -9.80 -17.92 -13.46
C LYS A 72 -9.94 -17.60 -14.94
N THR A 73 -11.17 -17.34 -15.42
CA THR A 73 -11.41 -16.94 -16.81
C THR A 73 -10.84 -15.57 -17.11
N ALA A 74 -10.92 -14.61 -16.19
CA ALA A 74 -10.26 -13.31 -16.35
C ALA A 74 -8.74 -13.46 -16.55
N LEU A 75 -8.10 -14.32 -15.73
CA LEU A 75 -6.65 -14.53 -15.70
C LEU A 75 -6.06 -15.25 -16.91
N LYS A 76 -6.85 -16.04 -17.65
CA LYS A 76 -6.35 -16.86 -18.78
C LYS A 76 -5.48 -16.05 -19.75
N ALA A 77 -4.23 -16.48 -19.96
CA ALA A 77 -3.27 -15.83 -20.86
C ALA A 77 -2.99 -14.34 -20.55
N ALA A 78 -3.13 -13.90 -19.30
CA ALA A 78 -2.67 -12.58 -18.88
C ALA A 78 -1.13 -12.47 -18.98
N ASP A 79 -0.64 -11.29 -19.33
CA ASP A 79 0.78 -10.93 -19.22
C ASP A 79 1.04 -10.18 -17.90
N PHE A 80 0.05 -9.40 -17.46
CA PHE A 80 0.09 -8.63 -16.23
C PHE A 80 -1.20 -8.82 -15.44
N VAL A 81 -1.07 -8.91 -14.12
CA VAL A 81 -2.22 -9.04 -13.20
C VAL A 81 -2.10 -7.95 -12.14
N VAL A 82 -3.02 -7.00 -12.13
CA VAL A 82 -3.13 -5.99 -11.07
C VAL A 82 -4.18 -6.48 -10.08
N VAL A 83 -3.85 -6.50 -8.79
CA VAL A 83 -4.79 -6.85 -7.73
C VAL A 83 -5.01 -5.63 -6.83
N ALA A 84 -6.26 -5.17 -6.73
CA ALA A 84 -6.65 -4.01 -5.93
C ALA A 84 -8.08 -4.19 -5.39
N PHE A 85 -8.22 -4.98 -4.32
CA PHE A 85 -9.49 -5.26 -3.66
C PHE A 85 -9.37 -5.09 -2.14
N GLN A 86 -10.51 -5.07 -1.46
CA GLN A 86 -10.60 -5.07 0.00
C GLN A 86 -11.66 -6.08 0.44
N ILE A 87 -11.21 -7.19 1.02
CA ILE A 87 -12.11 -8.24 1.50
C ILE A 87 -12.92 -7.72 2.69
N GLY A 88 -14.24 -7.81 2.57
CA GLY A 88 -15.20 -7.34 3.56
C GLY A 88 -15.49 -5.84 3.54
N GLY A 89 -14.87 -5.07 2.63
CA GLY A 89 -15.17 -3.65 2.39
C GLY A 89 -15.00 -2.74 3.61
N TYR A 90 -15.57 -1.53 3.50
CA TYR A 90 -15.69 -0.59 4.63
C TYR A 90 -16.65 -1.14 5.68
N GLU A 91 -17.87 -1.46 5.25
CA GLU A 91 -18.84 -2.20 6.05
C GLU A 91 -18.98 -3.63 5.51
N PRO A 92 -18.97 -4.66 6.38
CA PRO A 92 -18.86 -4.55 7.84
C PRO A 92 -17.41 -4.48 8.35
N CYS A 93 -16.42 -4.96 7.58
CA CYS A 93 -15.15 -5.37 8.18
C CYS A 93 -14.30 -4.22 8.73
N THR A 94 -14.11 -3.12 8.01
CA THR A 94 -13.34 -1.99 8.55
C THR A 94 -14.03 -1.37 9.76
N VAL A 95 -15.36 -1.25 9.75
CA VAL A 95 -16.09 -0.79 10.95
C VAL A 95 -15.85 -1.74 12.12
N THR A 96 -15.91 -3.07 11.91
CA THR A 96 -15.59 -4.06 12.95
C THR A 96 -14.16 -3.92 13.46
N ASP A 97 -13.17 -3.74 12.57
CA ASP A 97 -11.75 -3.57 12.93
C ASP A 97 -11.55 -2.36 13.88
N PHE A 98 -12.35 -1.30 13.75
CA PHE A 98 -12.31 -0.12 14.62
C PHE A 98 -13.15 -0.29 15.90
N GLU A 99 -14.42 -0.66 15.75
CA GLU A 99 -15.38 -0.66 16.86
C GLU A 99 -15.05 -1.71 17.91
N VAL A 100 -14.56 -2.89 17.52
CA VAL A 100 -14.13 -3.91 18.49
C VAL A 100 -12.92 -3.41 19.28
N CYS A 101 -11.88 -2.90 18.59
CA CYS A 101 -10.68 -2.37 19.26
C CYS A 101 -11.02 -1.23 20.22
N LYS A 102 -11.89 -0.31 19.81
CA LYS A 102 -12.33 0.82 20.65
C LYS A 102 -13.05 0.35 21.92
N ARG A 103 -13.86 -0.71 21.86
CA ARG A 103 -14.49 -1.30 23.07
C ARG A 103 -13.49 -1.83 24.08
N HIS A 104 -12.32 -2.27 23.62
CA HIS A 104 -11.20 -2.72 24.45
C HIS A 104 -10.27 -1.57 24.87
N GLY A 105 -10.59 -0.31 24.51
CA GLY A 105 -9.76 0.86 24.86
C GLY A 105 -8.57 1.09 23.92
N LEU A 106 -8.49 0.37 22.79
CA LEU A 106 -7.47 0.56 21.77
C LEU A 106 -8.04 1.41 20.61
N GLU A 107 -7.74 2.70 20.63
CA GLU A 107 -8.11 3.62 19.55
C GLU A 107 -7.14 3.49 18.37
N GLN A 108 -7.62 3.68 17.14
CA GLN A 108 -6.82 3.52 15.92
C GLN A 108 -7.00 4.73 15.00
N THR A 109 -6.09 4.92 14.05
CA THR A 109 -6.17 5.96 13.01
C THR A 109 -6.59 5.34 11.68
N ILE A 110 -5.96 4.23 11.28
CA ILE A 110 -6.09 3.62 9.96
C ILE A 110 -6.50 2.15 10.02
N ALA A 111 -5.88 1.34 10.87
CA ALA A 111 -6.16 -0.09 11.08
C ALA A 111 -6.09 -0.97 9.81
N ASP A 112 -5.27 -0.60 8.81
CA ASP A 112 -5.24 -1.27 7.50
C ASP A 112 -4.00 -2.16 7.25
N THR A 113 -2.92 -1.95 8.00
CA THR A 113 -1.61 -2.57 7.70
C THR A 113 -1.04 -3.30 8.90
N LEU A 114 -0.99 -2.65 10.06
CA LEU A 114 -0.46 -3.17 11.33
C LEU A 114 -1.53 -3.02 12.41
N GLY A 115 -1.22 -3.40 13.66
CA GLY A 115 -2.21 -3.47 14.73
C GLY A 115 -3.25 -4.58 14.54
N PRO A 116 -4.21 -4.71 15.47
CA PRO A 116 -5.22 -5.76 15.43
C PRO A 116 -6.12 -5.67 14.18
N GLY A 117 -6.46 -4.47 13.71
CA GLY A 117 -7.16 -4.30 12.44
C GLY A 117 -6.36 -4.80 11.24
N GLY A 118 -5.07 -4.44 11.15
CA GLY A 118 -4.17 -4.95 10.11
C GLY A 118 -3.99 -6.47 10.14
N ILE A 119 -3.92 -7.06 11.34
CA ILE A 119 -3.88 -8.51 11.55
C ILE A 119 -5.13 -9.18 10.98
N MET A 120 -6.32 -8.72 11.40
CA MET A 120 -7.58 -9.29 10.92
C MET A 120 -7.73 -9.10 9.41
N ARG A 121 -7.33 -7.94 8.87
CA ARG A 121 -7.34 -7.70 7.43
C ARG A 121 -6.45 -8.67 6.66
N ALA A 122 -5.26 -9.00 7.16
CA ALA A 122 -4.41 -10.01 6.52
C ALA A 122 -5.04 -11.40 6.55
N LEU A 123 -5.61 -11.81 7.69
CA LEU A 123 -6.29 -13.11 7.84
C LEU A 123 -7.44 -13.27 6.83
N ARG A 124 -8.21 -12.20 6.59
CA ARG A 124 -9.24 -12.17 5.55
C ARG A 124 -8.65 -12.21 4.14
N THR A 125 -7.55 -11.50 3.89
CA THR A 125 -7.07 -11.18 2.53
C THR A 125 -6.16 -12.25 1.93
N ILE A 126 -5.23 -12.78 2.71
CA ILE A 126 -4.19 -13.71 2.24
C ILE A 126 -4.78 -14.98 1.56
N PRO A 127 -5.84 -15.61 2.10
CA PRO A 127 -6.46 -16.76 1.44
C PRO A 127 -6.93 -16.48 0.00
N HIS A 128 -7.48 -15.29 -0.26
CA HIS A 128 -7.92 -14.89 -1.61
C HIS A 128 -6.74 -14.61 -2.53
N LEU A 129 -5.68 -13.96 -2.04
CA LEU A 129 -4.45 -13.78 -2.81
C LEU A 129 -3.82 -15.14 -3.19
N TRP A 130 -3.88 -16.12 -2.29
CA TRP A 130 -3.43 -17.48 -2.57
C TRP A 130 -4.27 -18.20 -3.63
N GLN A 131 -5.58 -17.97 -3.68
CA GLN A 131 -6.43 -18.48 -4.75
C GLN A 131 -6.04 -17.87 -6.11
N ILE A 132 -5.77 -16.55 -6.15
CA ILE A 132 -5.26 -15.88 -7.36
C ILE A 132 -3.92 -16.48 -7.79
N CYS A 133 -2.98 -16.69 -6.85
CA CYS A 133 -1.69 -17.31 -7.14
C CYS A 133 -1.83 -18.75 -7.69
N ALA A 134 -2.77 -19.53 -7.15
CA ALA A 134 -3.07 -20.87 -7.64
C ALA A 134 -3.59 -20.83 -9.08
N ASP A 135 -4.57 -19.97 -9.36
CA ASP A 135 -5.12 -19.80 -10.71
C ASP A 135 -4.05 -19.31 -11.70
N MET A 136 -3.25 -18.31 -11.31
CA MET A 136 -2.15 -17.80 -12.13
C MET A 136 -1.14 -18.89 -12.47
N THR A 137 -0.80 -19.77 -11.52
CA THR A 137 0.10 -20.91 -11.76
C THR A 137 -0.43 -21.82 -12.87
N GLU A 138 -1.75 -21.98 -12.98
CA GLU A 138 -2.37 -22.84 -13.99
C GLU A 138 -2.58 -22.13 -15.34
N VAL A 139 -3.11 -20.90 -15.33
CA VAL A 139 -3.65 -20.28 -16.56
C VAL A 139 -2.82 -19.13 -17.13
N CYS A 140 -1.87 -18.58 -16.36
CA CYS A 140 -0.95 -17.54 -16.81
C CYS A 140 0.38 -17.52 -16.01
N PRO A 141 1.13 -18.64 -15.97
CA PRO A 141 2.30 -18.79 -15.09
C PRO A 141 3.45 -17.82 -15.37
N ASN A 142 3.46 -17.17 -16.54
CA ASN A 142 4.48 -16.22 -16.93
C ASN A 142 4.14 -14.77 -16.55
N ALA A 143 2.91 -14.51 -16.15
CA ALA A 143 2.41 -13.17 -15.83
C ALA A 143 3.11 -12.57 -14.63
N THR A 144 3.19 -11.24 -14.57
CA THR A 144 3.67 -10.51 -13.39
C THR A 144 2.48 -9.93 -12.62
N MET A 145 2.37 -10.29 -11.34
CA MET A 145 1.41 -9.72 -10.41
C MET A 145 1.93 -8.40 -9.83
N LEU A 146 1.08 -7.37 -9.89
CA LEU A 146 1.29 -6.05 -9.30
C LEU A 146 0.29 -5.90 -8.15
N ASN A 147 0.77 -6.07 -6.92
CA ASN A 147 -0.09 -6.10 -5.73
C ASN A 147 -0.26 -4.70 -5.14
N TYR A 148 -1.51 -4.23 -5.07
CA TYR A 148 -1.92 -2.98 -4.39
C TYR A 148 -2.74 -3.25 -3.12
N VAL A 149 -2.89 -4.51 -2.71
CA VAL A 149 -3.74 -4.89 -1.60
C VAL A 149 -2.97 -4.81 -0.28
N ASN A 150 -3.50 -4.04 0.66
CA ASN A 150 -3.04 -4.02 2.05
C ASN A 150 -3.63 -5.18 2.87
N PRO A 151 -2.89 -5.72 3.87
CA PRO A 151 -1.58 -5.26 4.36
C PRO A 151 -0.39 -5.73 3.51
N MET A 152 0.29 -4.79 2.82
CA MET A 152 1.22 -5.09 1.73
C MET A 152 2.33 -6.08 2.09
N ALA A 153 3.01 -5.85 3.23
CA ALA A 153 4.15 -6.65 3.65
C ALA A 153 3.75 -8.11 3.95
N MET A 154 2.65 -8.30 4.69
CA MET A 154 2.15 -9.63 5.08
C MET A 154 1.58 -10.37 3.86
N ASN A 155 0.84 -9.66 3.01
CA ASN A 155 0.30 -10.20 1.75
C ASN A 155 1.43 -10.69 0.83
N THR A 156 2.42 -9.84 0.58
CA THR A 156 3.57 -10.15 -0.29
C THR A 156 4.37 -11.32 0.28
N TRP A 157 4.61 -11.31 1.60
CA TRP A 157 5.32 -12.39 2.29
C TRP A 157 4.61 -13.73 2.18
N ALA A 158 3.33 -13.78 2.56
CA ALA A 158 2.56 -15.02 2.46
C ALA A 158 2.48 -15.55 1.02
N MET A 159 2.41 -14.68 0.02
CA MET A 159 2.41 -15.08 -1.39
C MET A 159 3.73 -15.75 -1.81
N PHE A 160 4.90 -15.16 -1.59
CA PHE A 160 6.16 -15.81 -1.99
C PHE A 160 6.54 -17.00 -1.10
N ALA A 161 6.02 -17.07 0.14
CA ALA A 161 6.23 -18.22 1.01
C ALA A 161 5.51 -19.47 0.49
N ARG A 162 4.27 -19.31 0.01
CA ARG A 162 3.45 -20.42 -0.51
C ARG A 162 3.59 -20.66 -2.02
N TYR A 163 3.79 -19.61 -2.80
CA TYR A 163 3.88 -19.63 -4.27
C TYR A 163 5.15 -18.90 -4.76
N PRO A 164 6.36 -19.40 -4.44
CA PRO A 164 7.63 -18.74 -4.79
C PRO A 164 7.86 -18.57 -6.30
N GLN A 165 7.13 -19.31 -7.14
CA GLN A 165 7.20 -19.22 -8.61
C GLN A 165 6.44 -18.02 -9.19
N ILE A 166 5.52 -17.41 -8.44
CA ILE A 166 4.74 -16.27 -8.93
C ILE A 166 5.64 -15.04 -8.96
N LYS A 167 5.77 -14.44 -10.15
CA LYS A 167 6.44 -13.14 -10.31
C LYS A 167 5.53 -12.07 -9.71
N GLN A 168 5.94 -11.48 -8.60
CA GLN A 168 5.16 -10.44 -7.94
C GLN A 168 6.01 -9.29 -7.43
N VAL A 169 5.39 -8.11 -7.32
CA VAL A 169 5.90 -6.98 -6.57
C VAL A 169 4.74 -6.29 -5.86
N GLY A 170 4.92 -5.97 -4.58
CA GLY A 170 3.97 -5.15 -3.84
C GLY A 170 4.25 -3.66 -4.04
N LEU A 171 3.20 -2.87 -4.27
CA LEU A 171 3.28 -1.48 -4.66
C LEU A 171 2.53 -0.59 -3.68
N CYS A 172 3.22 0.42 -3.17
CA CYS A 172 2.63 1.50 -2.40
C CYS A 172 3.19 2.84 -2.90
N HIS A 173 2.42 3.90 -2.72
CA HIS A 173 2.75 5.23 -3.24
C HIS A 173 3.54 6.11 -2.25
N SER A 174 3.80 5.63 -1.04
CA SER A 174 4.37 6.44 0.05
C SER A 174 5.73 7.02 -0.29
N VAL A 175 6.57 6.28 -1.03
CA VAL A 175 7.95 6.72 -1.35
C VAL A 175 7.99 7.88 -2.35
N GLN A 176 7.28 7.79 -3.46
CA GLN A 176 7.23 8.88 -4.44
C GLN A 176 6.35 10.03 -3.95
N GLY A 177 5.20 9.72 -3.34
CA GLY A 177 4.27 10.73 -2.83
C GLY A 177 4.91 11.59 -1.75
N THR A 178 5.71 11.00 -0.87
CA THR A 178 6.44 11.77 0.13
C THR A 178 7.58 12.60 -0.44
N ALA A 179 8.31 12.09 -1.44
CA ALA A 179 9.36 12.89 -2.07
C ALA A 179 8.75 14.17 -2.69
N GLU A 180 7.58 14.05 -3.32
CA GLU A 180 6.79 15.17 -3.83
C GLU A 180 6.29 16.10 -2.72
N GLU A 181 5.80 15.54 -1.61
CA GLU A 181 5.36 16.29 -0.44
C GLU A 181 6.49 17.15 0.14
N LEU A 182 7.67 16.56 0.32
CA LEU A 182 8.85 17.24 0.87
C LEU A 182 9.42 18.28 -0.10
N ALA A 183 9.41 18.00 -1.41
CA ALA A 183 9.77 18.97 -2.43
C ALA A 183 8.86 20.21 -2.35
N ARG A 184 7.55 19.98 -2.23
CA ARG A 184 6.56 21.03 -2.09
C ARG A 184 6.74 21.82 -0.80
N ASP A 185 7.03 21.17 0.33
CA ASP A 185 7.30 21.86 1.59
C ASP A 185 8.48 22.85 1.47
N LEU A 186 9.49 22.51 0.66
CA LEU A 186 10.62 23.40 0.36
C LEU A 186 10.42 24.33 -0.85
N ASN A 187 9.29 24.25 -1.56
CA ASN A 187 9.05 24.95 -2.84
C ASN A 187 10.10 24.63 -3.92
N ILE A 188 10.52 23.37 -4.03
CA ILE A 188 11.44 22.90 -5.08
C ILE A 188 10.71 21.94 -6.02
N ASP A 189 11.23 21.78 -7.24
CA ASP A 189 10.69 20.81 -8.18
C ASP A 189 11.10 19.39 -7.75
N ALA A 190 10.12 18.49 -7.63
CA ALA A 190 10.34 17.10 -7.27
C ALA A 190 11.24 16.37 -8.29
N SER A 191 11.27 16.83 -9.56
CA SER A 191 12.17 16.28 -10.59
C SER A 191 13.65 16.56 -10.33
N GLU A 192 13.97 17.54 -9.48
CA GLU A 192 15.34 17.86 -9.06
C GLU A 192 15.84 16.95 -7.92
N LEU A 193 14.95 16.14 -7.34
CA LEU A 193 15.28 15.24 -6.25
C LEU A 193 15.86 13.93 -6.74
N ARG A 194 16.85 13.45 -6.00
CA ARG A 194 17.31 12.06 -6.03
C ARG A 194 17.29 11.52 -4.62
N TYR A 195 16.85 10.28 -4.47
CA TYR A 195 16.77 9.65 -3.16
C TYR A 195 17.06 8.16 -3.20
N ARG A 196 17.54 7.67 -2.06
CA ARG A 196 17.66 6.25 -1.74
C ARG A 196 16.82 5.96 -0.51
N CYS A 197 15.76 5.19 -0.67
CA CYS A 197 14.86 4.80 0.41
C CYS A 197 15.00 3.30 0.73
N ALA A 198 14.81 2.91 1.98
CA ALA A 198 14.76 1.49 2.34
C ALA A 198 14.03 1.25 3.66
N GLY A 199 13.38 0.10 3.76
CA GLY A 199 12.80 -0.41 5.00
C GLY A 199 11.75 -1.48 4.72
N ILE A 200 10.57 -1.31 5.29
CA ILE A 200 9.39 -2.14 5.02
C ILE A 200 8.25 -1.24 4.55
N ASN A 201 7.23 -1.81 3.91
CA ASN A 201 6.04 -1.05 3.54
C ASN A 201 5.50 -0.26 4.73
N HIS A 202 5.14 1.00 4.47
CA HIS A 202 4.67 1.98 5.44
C HIS A 202 5.65 2.34 6.59
N MET A 203 6.91 1.85 6.54
CA MET A 203 7.96 2.25 7.47
C MET A 203 9.34 2.14 6.79
N ALA A 204 9.48 2.77 5.63
CA ALA A 204 10.76 2.97 4.96
C ALA A 204 11.31 4.36 5.27
N PHE A 205 12.63 4.51 5.26
CA PHE A 205 13.28 5.80 5.52
C PHE A 205 14.15 6.22 4.34
N TYR A 206 14.15 7.52 4.03
CA TYR A 206 15.07 8.09 3.05
C TYR A 206 16.49 8.10 3.61
N LEU A 207 17.31 7.14 3.24
CA LEU A 207 18.72 7.10 3.64
C LEU A 207 19.52 8.22 2.99
N GLU A 208 19.13 8.61 1.78
CA GLU A 208 19.61 9.77 1.05
C GLU A 208 18.39 10.50 0.47
N LEU A 209 18.35 11.82 0.62
CA LEU A 209 17.37 12.70 -0.01
C LEU A 209 18.08 14.00 -0.37
N GLU A 210 18.35 14.16 -1.67
CA GLU A 210 19.24 15.17 -2.18
C GLU A 210 18.61 15.93 -3.33
N LYS A 211 18.92 17.22 -3.42
CA LYS A 211 18.55 18.07 -4.53
C LYS A 211 19.75 18.27 -5.45
N LYS A 212 19.50 18.27 -6.77
CA LYS A 212 20.48 18.69 -7.77
C LYS A 212 20.68 20.21 -7.73
N GLU A 213 21.92 20.66 -7.58
CA GLU A 213 22.28 22.07 -7.64
C GLU A 213 22.64 22.51 -9.07
N ALA A 214 22.68 23.84 -9.30
CA ALA A 214 23.04 24.42 -10.60
C ALA A 214 24.43 24.00 -11.10
N ASN A 215 25.36 23.66 -10.19
CA ASN A 215 26.69 23.15 -10.49
C ASN A 215 26.71 21.65 -10.88
N GLY A 216 25.55 20.98 -10.91
CA GLY A 216 25.40 19.57 -11.22
C GLY A 216 25.64 18.60 -10.06
N ARG A 217 26.08 19.09 -8.89
CA ARG A 217 26.25 18.28 -7.67
C ARG A 217 24.93 18.08 -6.95
N TYR A 218 24.90 17.09 -6.07
CA TYR A 218 23.76 16.82 -5.20
C TYR A 218 24.09 17.25 -3.77
N ARG A 219 23.12 17.87 -3.10
CA ARG A 219 23.19 18.28 -1.69
C ARG A 219 21.98 17.72 -0.94
N SER A 220 22.21 17.18 0.25
CA SER A 220 21.11 16.76 1.14
C SER A 220 20.19 17.93 1.48
N ILE A 221 18.87 17.69 1.39
CA ILE A 221 17.85 18.69 1.75
C ILE A 221 17.41 18.60 3.22
N TYR A 222 17.99 17.68 3.99
CA TYR A 222 17.62 17.50 5.40
C TYR A 222 17.83 18.74 6.26
N PRO A 223 18.94 19.51 6.14
CA PRO A 223 19.07 20.77 6.85
C PRO A 223 17.93 21.74 6.52
N ASP A 224 17.58 21.88 5.25
CA ASP A 224 16.53 22.78 4.78
C ASP A 224 15.15 22.38 5.34
N LEU A 225 14.85 21.07 5.41
CA LEU A 225 13.61 20.56 6.00
C LEU A 225 13.53 20.85 7.50
N LEU A 226 14.64 20.68 8.24
CA LEU A 226 14.69 20.98 9.66
C LEU A 226 14.52 22.49 9.93
N ASP A 227 15.15 23.33 9.11
CA ASP A 227 15.02 24.79 9.19
C ASP A 227 13.59 25.25 8.86
N ALA A 228 12.99 24.71 7.80
CA ALA A 228 11.61 24.99 7.43
C ALA A 228 10.62 24.56 8.52
N TYR A 229 10.84 23.39 9.13
CA TYR A 229 10.03 22.91 10.24
C TYR A 229 10.18 23.79 11.49
N ALA A 230 11.41 24.16 11.85
CA ALA A 230 11.68 25.05 12.99
C ALA A 230 11.09 26.45 12.80
N ALA A 231 11.04 26.94 11.56
CA ALA A 231 10.43 28.22 11.20
C ALA A 231 8.88 28.16 11.03
N GLY A 232 8.26 26.99 11.17
CA GLY A 232 6.82 26.80 10.97
C GLY A 232 6.36 26.95 9.52
N GLN A 233 7.26 26.76 8.56
CA GLN A 233 6.99 26.84 7.11
C GLN A 233 6.63 25.47 6.51
N ALA A 234 7.01 24.40 7.19
CA ALA A 234 6.68 23.02 6.88
C ALA A 234 6.15 22.32 8.14
N PRO A 235 5.35 21.26 8.00
CA PRO A 235 4.68 20.79 6.77
C PRO A 235 3.65 21.80 6.26
N LYS A 236 3.50 21.94 4.94
CA LYS A 236 2.42 22.74 4.34
C LYS A 236 1.11 21.94 4.31
N ALA A 237 -0.03 22.60 4.18
CA ALA A 237 -1.35 21.95 4.13
C ALA A 237 -1.43 20.84 3.07
N ASN A 238 -2.04 19.70 3.40
CA ASN A 238 -2.12 18.54 2.50
C ASN A 238 -2.82 18.89 1.17
N ILE A 239 -2.20 18.54 0.04
CA ILE A 239 -2.70 18.83 -1.32
C ILE A 239 -3.94 18.00 -1.70
N HIS A 240 -4.15 16.87 -1.04
CA HIS A 240 -5.32 16.00 -1.22
C HIS A 240 -6.52 16.47 -0.39
N GLY A 241 -6.43 17.64 0.25
CA GLY A 241 -7.56 18.26 0.92
C GLY A 241 -8.01 17.55 2.19
N ASN A 242 -7.16 16.71 2.81
CA ASN A 242 -7.42 16.13 4.12
C ASN A 242 -6.87 17.04 5.23
N PRO A 243 -7.69 17.89 5.88
CA PRO A 243 -7.21 18.79 6.92
C PRO A 243 -6.92 18.08 8.24
N ARG A 244 -7.28 16.79 8.37
CA ARG A 244 -7.17 16.04 9.63
C ARG A 244 -5.74 15.60 9.93
N CYS A 245 -4.92 15.40 8.91
CA CYS A 245 -3.51 15.08 9.09
C CYS A 245 -2.62 16.23 8.62
N GLN A 246 -1.97 16.89 9.59
CA GLN A 246 -1.04 18.00 9.34
C GLN A 246 0.41 17.52 9.20
N ASN A 247 0.64 16.22 9.09
CA ASN A 247 1.95 15.61 8.95
C ASN A 247 3.01 15.90 10.05
N ILE A 248 2.57 16.33 11.24
CA ILE A 248 3.46 16.76 12.34
C ILE A 248 4.26 15.59 12.92
N VAL A 249 3.66 14.40 13.06
CA VAL A 249 4.30 13.22 13.65
C VAL A 249 5.58 12.87 12.90
N ARG A 250 5.57 12.82 11.57
CA ARG A 250 6.76 12.47 10.78
C ARG A 250 7.87 13.50 10.89
N TYR A 251 7.55 14.79 10.91
CA TYR A 251 8.56 15.84 11.10
C TYR A 251 9.19 15.79 12.50
N GLU A 252 8.39 15.54 13.54
CA GLU A 252 8.90 15.33 14.89
C GLU A 252 9.80 14.11 14.95
N MET A 253 9.41 13.02 14.31
CA MET A 253 10.20 11.80 14.27
C MET A 253 11.46 11.95 13.41
N PHE A 254 11.40 12.65 12.29
CA PHE A 254 12.56 13.02 11.50
C PHE A 254 13.60 13.78 12.34
N LYS A 255 13.16 14.79 13.11
CA LYS A 255 14.01 15.54 14.02
C LYS A 255 14.66 14.67 15.10
N LYS A 256 14.01 13.58 15.53
CA LYS A 256 14.53 12.68 16.59
C LYS A 256 15.37 11.52 16.06
N LEU A 257 15.01 10.98 14.90
CA LEU A 257 15.63 9.80 14.30
C LEU A 257 16.74 10.15 13.31
N GLY A 258 16.75 11.38 12.79
CA GLY A 258 17.71 11.87 11.79
C GLY A 258 17.38 11.47 10.35
N TYR A 259 16.29 10.72 10.13
CA TYR A 259 15.84 10.24 8.82
C TYR A 259 14.33 10.40 8.70
N PHE A 260 13.86 10.84 7.53
CA PHE A 260 12.44 11.02 7.25
C PHE A 260 11.81 9.68 6.84
N VAL A 261 10.70 9.29 7.46
CA VAL A 261 9.94 8.06 7.14
C VAL A 261 8.98 8.30 5.99
N THR A 262 8.65 7.31 5.17
CA THR A 262 7.88 7.43 3.92
C THR A 262 6.36 7.47 4.07
N GLU A 263 5.76 6.92 5.12
CA GLU A 263 4.30 6.91 5.25
C GLU A 263 3.81 7.99 6.19
N SER A 264 2.62 8.49 5.87
CA SER A 264 1.87 9.58 6.50
C SER A 264 1.75 9.46 8.03
N SER A 265 1.57 10.62 8.67
CA SER A 265 1.62 10.75 10.13
C SER A 265 0.54 9.94 10.86
N GLU A 266 -0.62 9.73 10.24
CA GLU A 266 -1.69 8.91 10.79
C GLU A 266 -1.27 7.44 10.90
N HIS A 267 -0.61 6.87 9.88
CA HIS A 267 -0.11 5.50 9.92
C HIS A 267 1.07 5.38 10.89
N PHE A 268 2.05 6.30 10.80
CA PHE A 268 3.24 6.21 11.65
C PHE A 268 2.90 6.35 13.15
N ALA A 269 1.89 7.16 13.50
CA ALA A 269 1.40 7.27 14.87
C ALA A 269 0.82 5.96 15.41
N GLU A 270 0.17 5.18 14.55
CA GLU A 270 -0.41 3.87 14.87
C GLU A 270 0.64 2.77 14.96
N TYR A 271 1.73 2.85 14.20
CA TYR A 271 2.76 1.80 14.15
C TYR A 271 3.86 1.95 15.21
N THR A 272 3.70 2.93 16.10
CA THR A 272 4.67 3.25 17.15
C THR A 272 3.99 3.43 18.50
N PRO A 273 4.68 3.09 19.62
CA PRO A 273 4.08 3.09 20.95
C PRO A 273 4.08 4.48 21.60
N TRP A 274 4.12 5.56 20.82
CA TRP A 274 4.50 6.89 21.34
C TRP A 274 3.37 7.91 21.36
N PHE A 275 2.36 7.77 20.50
CA PHE A 275 1.42 8.86 20.22
C PHE A 275 0.01 8.60 20.74
N ILE A 276 -0.50 7.39 20.56
CA ILE A 276 -1.86 7.00 20.94
C ILE A 276 -1.78 6.20 22.23
N LYS A 277 -2.30 6.78 23.32
CA LYS A 277 -2.15 6.26 24.68
C LYS A 277 -3.33 6.60 25.59
N PRO A 278 -3.77 5.67 26.45
CA PRO A 278 -4.74 5.95 27.50
C PRO A 278 -4.33 7.14 28.37
N GLY A 279 -5.25 8.08 28.57
CA GLY A 279 -5.04 9.24 29.44
C GLY A 279 -4.04 10.28 28.92
N ARG A 280 -3.62 10.20 27.65
CA ARG A 280 -2.64 11.12 27.04
C ARG A 280 -3.22 11.88 25.83
N ASN A 281 -4.42 12.42 26.00
CA ASN A 281 -5.05 13.27 24.98
C ASN A 281 -4.18 14.48 24.59
N ASP A 282 -3.29 14.91 25.49
CA ASP A 282 -2.29 15.95 25.20
C ASP A 282 -1.37 15.58 24.02
N LEU A 283 -1.05 14.29 23.83
CA LEU A 283 -0.24 13.82 22.70
C LEU A 283 -1.03 13.92 21.40
N ILE A 284 -2.29 13.47 21.41
CA ILE A 284 -3.19 13.54 20.25
C ILE A 284 -3.37 15.00 19.81
N GLU A 285 -3.64 15.90 20.76
CA GLU A 285 -3.82 17.33 20.48
C GLU A 285 -2.54 18.01 20.00
N ARG A 286 -1.39 17.69 20.61
CA ARG A 286 -0.09 18.26 20.27
C ARG A 286 0.36 17.85 18.87
N TYR A 287 0.26 16.57 18.55
CA TYR A 287 0.77 16.01 17.30
C TYR A 287 -0.30 15.90 16.20
N LYS A 288 -1.53 16.33 16.49
CA LYS A 288 -2.68 16.30 15.56
C LYS A 288 -2.92 14.91 14.98
N VAL A 289 -2.89 13.90 15.83
CA VAL A 289 -3.11 12.50 15.43
C VAL A 289 -4.60 12.32 15.12
N PRO A 290 -4.97 11.93 13.89
CA PRO A 290 -6.37 11.83 13.51
C PRO A 290 -6.93 10.45 13.86
N LEU A 291 -7.56 10.32 15.03
CA LEU A 291 -8.28 9.08 15.39
C LEU A 291 -9.51 8.87 14.49
N ASP A 292 -9.81 7.60 14.20
CA ASP A 292 -10.87 7.17 13.27
C ASP A 292 -10.77 7.83 11.88
N GLU A 293 -9.55 8.07 11.39
CA GLU A 293 -9.35 8.76 10.12
C GLU A 293 -9.87 7.92 8.95
N TYR A 294 -9.55 6.63 8.91
CA TYR A 294 -9.91 5.77 7.79
C TYR A 294 -11.44 5.58 7.64
N PRO A 295 -12.23 5.31 8.70
CA PRO A 295 -13.68 5.28 8.59
C PRO A 295 -14.28 6.58 8.03
N LYS A 296 -13.81 7.74 8.52
CA LYS A 296 -14.25 9.06 8.04
C LYS A 296 -13.90 9.23 6.56
N ARG A 297 -12.68 8.85 6.18
CA ARG A 297 -12.19 8.88 4.79
C ARG A 297 -13.05 7.99 3.89
N CYS A 298 -13.42 6.78 4.31
CA CYS A 298 -14.27 5.87 3.54
C CYS A 298 -15.64 6.50 3.23
N VAL A 299 -16.30 7.09 4.24
CA VAL A 299 -17.61 7.75 4.06
C VAL A 299 -17.50 8.91 3.07
N GLU A 300 -16.47 9.76 3.20
CA GLU A 300 -16.25 10.89 2.30
C GLU A 300 -15.91 10.45 0.88
N GLN A 301 -15.08 9.42 0.72
CA GLN A 301 -14.73 8.86 -0.58
C GLN A 301 -15.93 8.24 -1.29
N LEU A 302 -16.79 7.51 -0.57
CA LEU A 302 -18.04 6.96 -1.14
C LEU A 302 -18.96 8.09 -1.63
N ALA A 303 -19.12 9.15 -0.83
CA ALA A 303 -19.93 10.30 -1.22
C ALA A 303 -19.33 11.09 -2.40
N SER A 304 -18.00 11.23 -2.46
CA SER A 304 -17.31 11.84 -3.62
C SER A 304 -17.46 10.98 -4.86
N TRP A 305 -17.27 9.67 -4.73
CA TRP A 305 -17.34 8.71 -5.82
C TRP A 305 -18.70 8.71 -6.50
N HIS A 306 -19.80 8.65 -5.75
CA HIS A 306 -21.13 8.70 -6.36
C HIS A 306 -21.33 9.97 -7.21
N ARG A 307 -20.78 11.11 -6.80
CA ARG A 307 -20.84 12.35 -7.59
C ARG A 307 -19.96 12.29 -8.83
N GLU A 308 -18.72 11.81 -8.70
CA GLU A 308 -17.78 11.66 -9.82
C GLU A 308 -18.30 10.68 -10.87
N LEU A 309 -18.88 9.56 -10.44
CA LEU A 309 -19.40 8.54 -11.33
C LEU A 309 -20.55 9.07 -12.19
N GLU A 310 -21.49 9.82 -11.62
CA GLU A 310 -22.58 10.43 -12.40
C GLU A 310 -22.06 11.45 -13.42
N GLN A 311 -21.01 12.21 -13.05
CA GLN A 311 -20.31 13.07 -14.01
C GLN A 311 -19.63 12.26 -15.11
N TYR A 312 -18.97 11.14 -14.78
CA TYR A 312 -18.30 10.29 -15.75
C TYR A 312 -19.27 9.54 -16.65
N LYS A 313 -20.42 9.10 -16.16
CA LYS A 313 -21.48 8.46 -16.96
C LYS A 313 -22.02 9.43 -18.02
N THR A 314 -22.13 10.71 -17.70
CA THR A 314 -22.65 11.75 -18.60
C THR A 314 -21.60 12.42 -19.48
N ALA A 315 -20.32 12.41 -19.10
CA ALA A 315 -19.24 13.02 -19.86
C ALA A 315 -18.97 12.28 -21.20
N GLU A 316 -18.70 13.04 -22.27
CA GLU A 316 -18.26 12.45 -23.55
C GLU A 316 -16.82 11.91 -23.47
N ARG A 317 -15.97 12.55 -22.67
CA ARG A 317 -14.56 12.19 -22.46
C ARG A 317 -14.16 12.34 -21.00
N ILE A 318 -13.16 11.57 -20.59
CA ILE A 318 -12.55 11.65 -19.26
C ILE A 318 -11.04 11.84 -19.47
N ASP A 319 -10.57 13.06 -19.28
CA ASP A 319 -9.14 13.37 -19.33
C ASP A 319 -8.52 13.19 -17.94
N ILE A 320 -7.57 12.28 -17.85
CA ILE A 320 -6.81 12.03 -16.62
C ILE A 320 -5.36 12.38 -16.87
N LYS A 321 -4.84 13.29 -16.05
CA LYS A 321 -3.40 13.55 -15.98
C LYS A 321 -2.71 12.29 -15.51
N GLN A 322 -1.55 12.01 -16.10
CA GLN A 322 -0.72 10.89 -15.66
C GLN A 322 -0.49 10.97 -14.15
N SER A 323 -0.78 9.86 -13.47
CA SER A 323 -0.55 9.69 -12.04
C SER A 323 0.89 9.22 -11.80
N ASN A 324 1.26 9.14 -10.52
CA ASN A 324 2.58 8.68 -10.08
C ASN A 324 2.56 7.20 -9.63
N GLU A 325 1.59 6.44 -10.14
CA GLU A 325 1.48 5.00 -9.87
C GLU A 325 2.50 4.18 -10.66
N TYR A 326 3.17 3.24 -9.98
CA TYR A 326 4.25 2.47 -10.61
C TYR A 326 3.77 1.39 -11.58
N ALA A 327 2.51 0.95 -11.52
CA ALA A 327 2.02 -0.17 -12.32
C ALA A 327 2.26 0.01 -13.82
N SER A 328 1.87 1.16 -14.38
CA SER A 328 2.05 1.45 -15.82
C SER A 328 3.52 1.48 -16.22
N THR A 329 4.38 2.01 -15.35
CA THR A 329 5.84 2.09 -15.53
C THR A 329 6.47 0.70 -15.52
N ILE A 330 6.09 -0.15 -14.57
CA ILE A 330 6.59 -1.53 -14.45
C ILE A 330 6.17 -2.33 -15.68
N MET A 331 4.88 -2.32 -16.03
CA MET A 331 4.39 -3.03 -17.20
C MET A 331 5.11 -2.57 -18.47
N ASN A 332 5.25 -1.25 -18.67
CA ASN A 332 5.94 -0.70 -19.84
C ASN A 332 7.39 -1.16 -19.90
N SER A 333 8.11 -1.09 -18.78
CA SER A 333 9.52 -1.47 -18.70
C SER A 333 9.73 -2.97 -18.99
N LEU A 334 8.86 -3.83 -18.46
CA LEU A 334 8.87 -5.26 -18.73
C LEU A 334 8.54 -5.58 -20.19
N TRP A 335 7.64 -4.82 -20.81
CA TRP A 335 7.16 -5.07 -22.16
C TRP A 335 8.08 -4.50 -23.26
N THR A 336 8.66 -3.32 -23.04
CA THR A 336 9.48 -2.60 -24.04
C THR A 336 10.98 -2.72 -23.80
N GLY A 337 11.39 -3.04 -22.58
CA GLY A 337 12.78 -3.01 -22.15
C GLY A 337 13.30 -1.62 -21.76
N GLU A 338 12.45 -0.58 -21.78
CA GLU A 338 12.82 0.76 -21.29
C GLU A 338 13.09 0.72 -19.78
N PRO A 339 14.33 0.98 -19.32
CA PRO A 339 14.68 0.78 -17.93
C PRO A 339 14.09 1.87 -17.03
N ASN A 340 13.52 1.48 -15.89
CA ASN A 340 13.04 2.38 -14.85
C ASN A 340 13.42 1.90 -13.45
N VAL A 341 13.50 2.82 -12.50
CA VAL A 341 13.65 2.51 -11.07
C VAL A 341 12.33 2.77 -10.37
N ILE A 342 11.86 1.77 -9.63
CA ILE A 342 10.68 1.86 -8.77
C ILE A 342 11.05 1.46 -7.35
N TYR A 343 10.23 1.81 -6.36
CA TYR A 343 10.34 1.23 -5.02
C TYR A 343 9.26 0.17 -4.87
N GLY A 344 9.69 -1.05 -4.54
CA GLY A 344 8.83 -2.22 -4.53
C GLY A 344 9.03 -3.08 -3.29
N ASN A 345 7.95 -3.73 -2.88
CA ASN A 345 7.92 -4.67 -1.77
C ASN A 345 8.25 -6.07 -2.28
N VAL A 346 9.35 -6.62 -1.78
CA VAL A 346 10.00 -7.85 -2.27
C VAL A 346 10.59 -8.65 -1.12
N ARG A 347 10.96 -9.91 -1.38
CA ARG A 347 11.60 -10.76 -0.37
C ARG A 347 13.01 -10.28 -0.05
N ASN A 348 13.35 -10.20 1.23
CA ASN A 348 14.68 -9.85 1.71
C ASN A 348 15.65 -11.04 1.59
N ASP A 349 16.29 -11.17 0.44
CA ASP A 349 17.36 -12.15 0.18
C ASP A 349 18.73 -11.44 0.14
N GLY A 350 19.17 -10.94 1.29
CA GLY A 350 20.43 -10.21 1.43
C GLY A 350 20.39 -8.77 0.92
N LEU A 351 19.19 -8.18 0.81
CA LEU A 351 18.97 -6.80 0.37
C LEU A 351 19.27 -5.82 1.51
N ILE A 352 18.70 -6.08 2.70
CA ILE A 352 18.94 -5.32 3.93
C ILE A 352 19.58 -6.26 4.96
N ASP A 353 20.84 -6.00 5.30
CA ASP A 353 21.70 -6.94 6.03
C ASP A 353 21.26 -7.17 7.48
N ASN A 354 20.66 -6.16 8.12
CA ASN A 354 20.26 -6.19 9.53
C ASN A 354 18.73 -6.20 9.74
N LEU A 355 17.99 -6.71 8.76
CA LEU A 355 16.60 -7.17 8.92
C LEU A 355 16.55 -8.69 8.66
N PRO A 356 15.54 -9.40 9.18
CA PRO A 356 15.42 -10.85 9.01
C PRO A 356 15.41 -11.26 7.53
N GLN A 357 16.07 -12.37 7.22
CA GLN A 357 16.04 -12.91 5.87
C GLN A 357 14.67 -13.51 5.57
N GLY A 358 14.21 -13.37 4.33
CA GLY A 358 12.90 -13.85 3.90
C GLY A 358 11.73 -12.94 4.27
N CYS A 359 11.90 -11.89 5.10
CA CYS A 359 10.83 -10.92 5.35
C CYS A 359 10.55 -10.06 4.11
N CYS A 360 9.41 -9.38 4.07
CA CYS A 360 9.11 -8.43 3.01
C CYS A 360 9.76 -7.07 3.31
N VAL A 361 10.56 -6.55 2.37
CA VAL A 361 11.23 -5.24 2.45
C VAL A 361 10.85 -4.36 1.28
N GLU A 362 10.86 -3.05 1.49
CA GLU A 362 10.64 -2.04 0.46
C GLU A 362 11.99 -1.42 0.07
N VAL A 363 12.41 -1.66 -1.17
CA VAL A 363 13.71 -1.21 -1.70
C VAL A 363 13.58 -0.74 -3.15
N ALA A 364 14.61 -0.04 -3.65
CA ALA A 364 14.69 0.29 -5.06
C ALA A 364 14.87 -0.97 -5.93
N CYS A 365 14.11 -1.07 -7.01
CA CYS A 365 14.13 -2.14 -7.99
C CYS A 365 14.38 -1.56 -9.37
N LEU A 366 15.38 -2.07 -10.09
CA LEU A 366 15.56 -1.80 -11.51
C LEU A 366 14.60 -2.71 -12.29
N VAL A 367 13.80 -2.13 -13.16
CA VAL A 367 12.85 -2.84 -14.02
C VAL A 367 13.22 -2.61 -15.47
N ASP A 368 13.40 -3.69 -16.22
CA ASP A 368 13.62 -3.69 -17.68
C ASP A 368 13.17 -5.04 -18.27
N ALA A 369 13.57 -5.34 -19.51
CA ALA A 369 13.20 -6.59 -20.20
C ALA A 369 13.66 -7.88 -19.49
N ASN A 370 14.62 -7.79 -18.55
CA ASN A 370 15.08 -8.93 -17.75
C ASN A 370 14.25 -9.17 -16.48
N GLY A 371 13.25 -8.32 -16.21
CA GLY A 371 12.39 -8.43 -15.03
C GLY A 371 12.62 -7.33 -13.99
N ILE A 372 12.05 -7.55 -12.81
CA ILE A 372 12.19 -6.68 -11.64
C ILE A 372 13.39 -7.17 -10.84
N ARG A 373 14.39 -6.31 -10.64
CA ARG A 373 15.65 -6.63 -9.98
C ARG A 373 15.86 -5.72 -8.77
N PRO A 374 15.55 -6.18 -7.55
CA PRO A 374 15.81 -5.44 -6.32
C PRO A 374 17.29 -5.12 -6.16
N THR A 375 17.58 -3.96 -5.61
CA THR A 375 18.95 -3.49 -5.37
C THR A 375 19.33 -3.64 -3.91
N LYS A 376 20.58 -4.06 -3.67
CA LYS A 376 21.10 -4.20 -2.31
C LYS A 376 21.24 -2.84 -1.64
N VAL A 377 20.74 -2.73 -0.41
CA VAL A 377 20.81 -1.53 0.43
C VAL A 377 22.00 -1.61 1.39
N GLY A 378 22.27 -2.80 1.92
CA GLY A 378 23.27 -3.03 2.97
C GLY A 378 22.68 -2.87 4.37
N LYS A 379 23.49 -2.41 5.32
CA LYS A 379 23.09 -2.23 6.73
C LYS A 379 22.38 -0.88 6.93
N LEU A 380 21.17 -0.92 7.50
CA LEU A 380 20.46 0.28 7.97
C LEU A 380 21.03 0.78 9.31
N PRO A 381 20.88 2.08 9.63
CA PRO A 381 21.09 2.59 10.99
C PRO A 381 20.33 1.75 12.02
N SER A 382 21.00 1.37 13.10
CA SER A 382 20.51 0.31 14.00
C SER A 382 19.20 0.65 14.70
N HIS A 383 18.96 1.92 15.02
CA HIS A 383 17.70 2.36 15.63
C HIS A 383 16.52 2.32 14.66
N LEU A 384 16.74 2.56 13.36
CA LEU A 384 15.71 2.42 12.33
C LEU A 384 15.39 0.94 12.09
N ALA A 385 16.41 0.09 12.00
CA ALA A 385 16.23 -1.36 11.86
C ALA A 385 15.50 -1.95 13.08
N ALA A 386 15.83 -1.51 14.30
CA ALA A 386 15.14 -1.94 15.51
C ALA A 386 13.66 -1.51 15.52
N LEU A 387 13.36 -0.32 15.00
CA LEU A 387 11.97 0.13 14.86
C LEU A 387 11.21 -0.70 13.81
N MET A 388 11.80 -0.96 12.66
CA MET A 388 11.21 -1.85 11.65
C MET A 388 11.01 -3.26 12.21
N GLN A 389 11.96 -3.76 13.00
CA GLN A 389 11.89 -5.09 13.60
C GLN A 389 10.63 -5.27 14.46
N THR A 390 10.20 -4.23 15.19
CA THR A 390 8.98 -4.35 16.02
C THR A 390 7.75 -4.62 15.18
N ASN A 391 7.69 -4.07 13.96
CA ASN A 391 6.61 -4.28 13.00
C ASN A 391 6.78 -5.63 12.27
N ILE A 392 8.01 -5.98 11.89
CA ILE A 392 8.34 -7.27 11.25
C ILE A 392 7.96 -8.44 12.17
N ASN A 393 8.07 -8.30 13.50
CA ASN A 393 7.66 -9.35 14.43
C ASN A 393 6.18 -9.74 14.25
N VAL A 394 5.29 -8.75 14.14
CA VAL A 394 3.86 -8.96 13.87
C VAL A 394 3.67 -9.64 12.51
N GLN A 395 4.36 -9.15 11.48
CA GLN A 395 4.29 -9.67 10.12
C GLN A 395 4.77 -11.13 10.02
N THR A 396 5.81 -11.46 10.76
CA THR A 396 6.39 -12.82 10.84
C THR A 396 5.37 -13.77 11.44
N LEU A 397 4.88 -13.45 12.65
CA LEU A 397 3.93 -14.30 13.37
C LEU A 397 2.62 -14.49 12.61
N LEU A 398 2.12 -13.44 11.96
CA LEU A 398 0.89 -13.59 11.17
C LEU A 398 1.09 -14.45 9.92
N THR A 399 2.26 -14.32 9.27
CA THR A 399 2.62 -15.18 8.14
C THR A 399 2.73 -16.64 8.60
N GLU A 400 3.35 -16.89 9.75
CA GLU A 400 3.43 -18.23 10.34
C GLU A 400 2.04 -18.77 10.74
N ALA A 401 1.19 -17.95 11.34
CA ALA A 401 -0.19 -18.30 11.70
C ALA A 401 -0.96 -18.84 10.50
N ILE A 402 -0.90 -18.13 9.36
CA ILE A 402 -1.65 -18.48 8.15
C ILE A 402 -1.03 -19.67 7.42
N LEU A 403 0.30 -19.83 7.44
CA LEU A 403 0.97 -20.98 6.82
C LEU A 403 0.79 -22.29 7.61
N THR A 404 0.69 -22.19 8.93
CA THR A 404 0.58 -23.34 9.84
C THR A 404 -0.82 -23.57 10.39
N GLU A 405 -1.76 -22.68 10.06
CA GLU A 405 -3.13 -22.65 10.61
C GLU A 405 -3.13 -22.66 12.15
N ASN A 406 -2.19 -21.93 12.74
CA ASN A 406 -1.99 -21.86 14.19
C ASN A 406 -2.50 -20.53 14.77
N LYS A 407 -3.62 -20.61 15.49
CA LYS A 407 -4.28 -19.49 16.16
C LYS A 407 -3.41 -18.80 17.22
N ASP A 408 -2.52 -19.53 17.90
CA ASP A 408 -1.65 -18.96 18.93
C ASP A 408 -0.78 -17.82 18.39
N PHE A 409 -0.31 -17.94 17.14
CA PHE A 409 0.49 -16.90 16.50
C PHE A 409 -0.29 -15.62 16.20
N VAL A 410 -1.62 -15.67 16.13
CA VAL A 410 -2.45 -14.46 16.01
C VAL A 410 -2.42 -13.67 17.32
N TYR A 411 -2.56 -14.34 18.46
CA TYR A 411 -2.41 -13.69 19.77
C TYR A 411 -0.99 -13.14 19.96
N HIS A 412 0.04 -13.95 19.63
CA HIS A 412 1.42 -13.48 19.71
C HIS A 412 1.68 -12.26 18.82
N ALA A 413 1.10 -12.21 17.62
CA ALA A 413 1.21 -11.06 16.73
C ALA A 413 0.62 -9.80 17.37
N ALA A 414 -0.57 -9.89 17.97
CA ALA A 414 -1.18 -8.77 18.69
C ALA A 414 -0.39 -8.38 19.95
N MET A 415 0.19 -9.34 20.68
CA MET A 415 1.06 -9.08 21.83
C MET A 415 2.36 -8.35 21.47
N LEU A 416 2.90 -8.58 20.28
CA LEU A 416 4.13 -7.94 19.81
C LEU A 416 3.87 -6.66 19.00
N ASP A 417 2.62 -6.35 18.70
CA ASP A 417 2.27 -5.09 18.06
C ASP A 417 2.61 -3.91 18.99
N PRO A 418 3.44 -2.93 18.55
CA PRO A 418 3.98 -1.91 19.44
C PRO A 418 2.90 -1.07 20.13
N HIS A 419 1.87 -0.70 19.40
CA HIS A 419 0.80 0.14 19.92
C HIS A 419 -0.10 -0.65 20.86
N THR A 420 -0.53 -1.83 20.44
CA THR A 420 -1.35 -2.74 21.26
C THR A 420 -0.68 -3.03 22.60
N ALA A 421 0.59 -3.45 22.58
CA ALA A 421 1.36 -3.76 23.78
C ALA A 421 1.63 -2.54 24.68
N ALA A 422 1.58 -1.32 24.14
CA ALA A 422 1.73 -0.10 24.91
C ALA A 422 0.43 0.34 25.60
N VAL A 423 -0.71 -0.21 25.19
CA VAL A 423 -2.06 0.20 25.62
C VAL A 423 -2.72 -0.85 26.50
N LEU A 424 -2.59 -2.14 26.14
CA LEU A 424 -3.32 -3.25 26.74
C LEU A 424 -2.39 -4.23 27.47
N GLY A 425 -2.91 -4.85 28.53
CA GLY A 425 -2.31 -6.02 29.19
C GLY A 425 -2.60 -7.32 28.44
N ILE A 426 -1.92 -8.41 28.80
CA ILE A 426 -1.98 -9.69 28.07
C ILE A 426 -3.42 -10.25 28.01
N GLU A 427 -4.13 -10.33 29.13
CA GLU A 427 -5.50 -10.85 29.15
C GLU A 427 -6.47 -9.98 28.33
N GLU A 428 -6.26 -8.66 28.30
CA GLU A 428 -7.05 -7.73 27.48
C GLU A 428 -6.76 -7.93 25.99
N ILE A 429 -5.51 -8.21 25.62
CA ILE A 429 -5.11 -8.53 24.24
C ILE A 429 -5.76 -9.83 23.78
N TYR A 430 -5.78 -10.86 24.62
CA TYR A 430 -6.45 -12.12 24.30
C TYR A 430 -7.95 -11.91 24.10
N ALA A 431 -8.60 -11.21 25.03
CA ALA A 431 -10.02 -10.88 24.91
C ALA A 431 -10.34 -10.05 23.65
N LEU A 432 -9.47 -9.09 23.29
CA LEU A 432 -9.60 -8.32 22.06
C LEU A 432 -9.53 -9.22 20.81
N VAL A 433 -8.55 -10.12 20.74
CA VAL A 433 -8.39 -11.03 19.60
C VAL A 433 -9.59 -11.98 19.50
N ASP A 434 -10.06 -12.53 20.62
CA ASP A 434 -11.25 -13.39 20.66
C ASP A 434 -12.49 -12.67 20.15
N ASP A 435 -12.74 -11.44 20.62
CA ASP A 435 -13.88 -10.63 20.18
C ASP A 435 -13.77 -10.23 18.71
N LEU A 436 -12.56 -9.94 18.21
CA LEU A 436 -12.34 -9.66 16.79
C LEU A 436 -12.64 -10.89 15.93
N ILE A 437 -12.17 -12.07 16.35
CA ILE A 437 -12.43 -13.32 15.63
C ILE A 437 -13.94 -13.63 15.60
N ALA A 438 -14.60 -13.51 16.75
CA ALA A 438 -16.04 -13.72 16.85
C ALA A 438 -16.84 -12.71 16.02
N ALA A 439 -16.46 -11.43 16.05
CA ALA A 439 -17.19 -10.36 15.34
C ALA A 439 -17.01 -10.43 13.82
N HIS A 440 -15.86 -10.89 13.33
CA HIS A 440 -15.65 -11.11 11.90
C HIS A 440 -16.28 -12.43 11.40
N GLY A 441 -16.40 -13.46 12.25
CA GLY A 441 -17.09 -14.70 11.90
C GLY A 441 -16.54 -15.35 10.62
N ASP A 442 -17.43 -15.62 9.66
CA ASP A 442 -17.10 -16.29 8.39
C ASP A 442 -16.27 -15.45 7.42
N TRP A 443 -16.00 -14.18 7.73
CA TRP A 443 -15.02 -13.40 6.97
C TRP A 443 -13.59 -13.90 7.20
N LEU A 444 -13.35 -14.60 8.31
CA LEU A 444 -12.05 -15.15 8.67
C LEU A 444 -11.96 -16.65 8.32
N PRO A 445 -10.73 -17.17 8.11
CA PRO A 445 -10.52 -18.60 7.90
C PRO A 445 -11.11 -19.49 8.99
N ALA A 446 -11.66 -20.63 8.60
CA ALA A 446 -12.33 -21.57 9.49
C ALA A 446 -11.45 -22.11 10.64
N TRP A 447 -10.12 -22.16 10.47
CA TRP A 447 -9.19 -22.67 11.49
C TRP A 447 -9.03 -21.74 12.71
N LEU A 448 -9.65 -20.55 12.69
CA LEU A 448 -9.65 -19.61 13.81
C LEU A 448 -10.77 -19.85 14.82
N HIS A 449 -11.77 -20.65 14.45
CA HIS A 449 -12.95 -21.02 15.25
C HIS A 449 -12.81 -22.44 15.77
#